data_AF-A0A257JIJ1-F1
#
_entry.id   AF-A0A257JIJ1-F1
#
_cell.length_a   1.000
_cell.length_b   1.000
_cell.length_c   1.000
_cell.angle_alpha   90.00
_cell.angle_beta   90.00
_cell.angle_gamma   90.00
#
_symmetry.space_group_name_H-M   'P 1'
#
loop_
_entity.id
_entity.type
_entity.pdbx_description
1 polymer ?
#
loop_
_entity_poly.entity_id
_entity_poly.type
_entity_poly.pdbx_seq_one_letter_code
_entity_poly.pdbx_strand_id
1 'polypeptide(L)'
;LWGWRRHLTQRHLAIPLIGLGVALTACIGMDGSDRALMLGLPAIAVLAAFALPTLQRGRTAAIDWFSVFFFTVSAGIVWVFYAAMQTGTPAKALATILRLAPGFQPRSAVWANGLALALAVLASLAWLALVRWRTGRHQEVIWKSLVLPAGGVALCWLLLMTLWLPLLDYARSNRPLAERLVRHMPAGCIAAPGAPTSLVAALEVHGKRRVDASPQAARGQCQAMVLVIAQRGPTVARSQAAAAAQAGQGWQAVARERRPTDRNETVVVYRRSGAPTAPAQPITPSR
;
A
#
# COMPACT_ATOMS: atom_id res chain seq x y z
N LEU A 1 -21.76 20.37 8.90
CA LEU A 1 -23.01 20.54 8.13
C LEU A 1 -24.23 20.76 9.02
N TRP A 2 -24.58 19.84 9.93
CA TRP A 2 -25.77 19.97 10.79
C TRP A 2 -25.85 21.27 11.63
N GLY A 3 -24.72 21.71 12.20
CA GLY A 3 -24.64 22.97 12.97
C GLY A 3 -24.78 24.23 12.11
N TRP A 4 -24.38 24.17 10.84
CA TRP A 4 -24.42 25.29 9.89
C TRP A 4 -25.58 25.18 8.90
N ARG A 5 -26.58 24.34 9.16
CA ARG A 5 -27.67 24.03 8.21
C ARG A 5 -28.44 25.26 7.70
N ARG A 6 -28.47 26.34 8.49
CA ARG A 6 -29.12 27.62 8.15
C ARG A 6 -28.22 28.62 7.41
N HIS A 7 -26.93 28.30 7.25
CA HIS A 7 -25.91 29.19 6.69
C HIS A 7 -25.14 28.53 5.53
N LEU A 8 -25.64 27.42 4.98
CA LEU A 8 -25.02 26.67 3.89
C LEU A 8 -24.83 27.51 2.61
N THR A 9 -25.62 28.56 2.44
CA THR A 9 -25.59 29.49 1.30
C THR A 9 -24.51 30.58 1.43
N GLN A 10 -23.83 30.69 2.58
CA GLN A 10 -22.75 31.68 2.73
C GLN A 10 -21.53 31.25 1.91
N ARG A 11 -20.90 32.20 1.20
CA ARG A 11 -19.86 31.94 0.20
C ARG A 11 -18.69 31.09 0.75
N HIS A 12 -18.29 31.32 2.00
CA HIS A 12 -17.19 30.58 2.64
C HIS A 12 -17.52 29.10 2.91
N LEU A 13 -18.80 28.73 2.96
CA LEU A 13 -19.24 27.35 3.16
C LEU A 13 -19.73 26.70 1.85
N ALA A 14 -20.37 27.49 0.98
CA ALA A 14 -20.88 27.03 -0.31
C ALA A 14 -19.76 26.61 -1.28
N ILE A 15 -18.67 27.38 -1.38
CA ILE A 15 -17.54 27.07 -2.29
C ILE A 15 -16.92 25.69 -1.99
N PRO A 16 -16.48 25.39 -0.75
CA PRO A 16 -15.94 24.06 -0.47
C PRO A 16 -17.01 22.96 -0.54
N LEU A 17 -18.28 23.27 -0.25
CA LEU A 17 -19.36 22.28 -0.42
C LEU A 17 -19.57 21.89 -1.89
N ILE A 18 -19.54 22.87 -2.81
CA ILE A 18 -19.62 22.64 -4.25
C ILE A 18 -18.40 21.83 -4.72
N GLY A 19 -17.19 22.20 -4.27
CA GLY A 19 -15.98 21.45 -4.60
C GLY A 19 -16.05 19.98 -4.16
N LEU A 20 -16.55 19.71 -2.95
CA LEU A 20 -16.80 18.35 -2.49
C LEU A 20 -17.88 17.65 -3.32
N GLY A 21 -18.96 18.35 -3.68
CA GLY A 21 -20.03 17.84 -4.54
C GLY A 21 -19.50 17.40 -5.91
N VAL A 22 -18.67 18.22 -6.56
CA VAL A 22 -18.04 17.91 -7.85
C VAL A 22 -17.13 16.69 -7.74
N ALA A 23 -16.32 16.59 -6.67
CA ALA A 23 -15.47 15.41 -6.45
C ALA A 23 -16.29 14.13 -6.27
N LEU A 24 -17.42 14.20 -5.55
CA LEU A 24 -18.32 13.07 -5.34
C LEU A 24 -19.04 12.66 -6.64
N THR A 25 -19.57 13.62 -7.41
CA THR A 25 -20.23 13.31 -8.69
C THR A 25 -19.25 12.75 -9.70
N ALA A 26 -18.03 13.29 -9.77
CA ALA A 26 -16.96 12.73 -10.59
C ALA A 26 -16.58 11.32 -10.14
N CYS A 27 -16.49 11.05 -8.84
CA CYS A 27 -16.25 9.71 -8.32
C CYS A 27 -17.32 8.71 -8.76
N ILE A 28 -18.60 9.07 -8.63
CA ILE A 28 -19.73 8.22 -9.04
C ILE A 28 -19.72 8.02 -10.56
N GLY A 29 -19.49 9.08 -11.34
CA GLY A 29 -19.40 9.00 -12.80
C GLY A 29 -18.21 8.19 -13.33
N MET A 30 -17.17 8.02 -12.51
CA MET A 30 -15.99 7.19 -12.80
C MET A 30 -16.03 5.83 -12.09
N ASP A 31 -17.22 5.30 -11.81
CA ASP A 31 -17.44 3.97 -11.22
C ASP A 31 -16.72 3.77 -9.87
N GLY A 32 -16.75 4.80 -9.02
CA GLY A 32 -16.14 4.74 -7.69
C GLY A 32 -14.63 5.02 -7.67
N SER A 33 -14.13 5.87 -8.56
CA SER A 33 -12.69 6.19 -8.63
C SER A 33 -12.18 6.94 -7.39
N ASP A 34 -11.30 6.29 -6.62
CA ASP A 34 -10.60 6.90 -5.47
C ASP A 34 -9.85 8.18 -5.83
N ARG A 35 -9.32 8.27 -7.07
CA ARG A 35 -8.59 9.46 -7.53
C ARG A 35 -9.48 10.68 -7.60
N ALA A 36 -10.73 10.51 -8.02
CA ALA A 36 -11.70 11.60 -8.07
C ALA A 36 -12.06 12.07 -6.65
N LEU A 37 -12.20 11.14 -5.69
CA LEU A 37 -12.37 11.49 -4.28
C LEU A 37 -11.18 12.25 -3.70
N MET A 38 -9.95 11.95 -4.13
CA MET A 38 -8.77 12.66 -3.65
C MET A 38 -8.81 14.16 -3.95
N LEU A 39 -9.45 14.57 -5.05
CA LEU A 39 -9.67 15.99 -5.37
C LEU A 39 -10.62 16.69 -4.37
N GLY A 40 -11.44 15.93 -3.64
CA GLY A 40 -12.34 16.44 -2.61
C GLY A 40 -11.68 16.74 -1.26
N LEU A 41 -10.46 16.24 -1.00
CA LEU A 41 -9.80 16.42 0.30
C LEU A 41 -9.63 17.88 0.73
N PRO A 42 -9.18 18.82 -0.12
CA PRO A 42 -9.02 20.22 0.27
C PRO A 42 -10.35 20.84 0.71
N ALA A 43 -11.43 20.54 -0.01
CA ALA A 43 -12.77 21.00 0.34
C ALA A 43 -13.22 20.45 1.71
N ILE A 44 -13.00 19.16 1.97
CA ILE A 44 -13.30 18.53 3.26
C ILE A 44 -12.48 19.17 4.38
N ALA A 45 -11.19 19.44 4.15
CA ALA A 45 -10.30 20.06 5.13
C ALA A 45 -10.76 21.47 5.52
N VAL A 46 -11.18 22.28 4.55
CA VAL A 46 -11.74 23.63 4.78
C VAL A 46 -13.04 23.54 5.58
N LEU A 47 -13.96 22.62 5.19
CA LEU A 47 -15.20 22.40 5.93
C LEU A 47 -14.96 21.92 7.36
N ALA A 48 -13.95 21.07 7.57
CA ALA A 48 -13.54 20.61 8.89
C ALA A 48 -12.99 21.75 9.74
N ALA A 49 -12.15 22.63 9.17
CA ALA A 49 -11.61 23.79 9.85
C ALA A 49 -12.72 24.73 10.35
N PHE A 50 -13.74 25.00 9.52
CA PHE A 50 -14.90 25.81 9.91
C PHE A 50 -15.85 25.12 10.90
N ALA A 51 -15.77 23.79 11.04
CA ALA A 51 -16.55 23.05 12.03
C ALA A 51 -15.94 23.15 13.44
N LEU A 52 -14.63 23.39 13.57
CA LEU A 52 -13.93 23.43 14.86
C LEU A 52 -14.52 24.43 15.88
N PRO A 53 -14.87 25.67 15.50
CA PRO A 53 -15.45 26.64 16.45
C PRO A 53 -16.85 26.27 16.95
N THR A 54 -17.54 25.32 16.28
CA THR A 54 -18.90 24.92 16.64
C THR A 54 -18.98 23.79 17.66
N LEU A 55 -17.85 23.19 18.02
CA LEU A 55 -17.79 22.09 18.98
C LEU A 55 -17.84 22.61 20.41
N GLN A 56 -18.77 22.06 21.21
CA GLN A 56 -18.87 22.36 22.63
C GLN A 56 -17.62 21.89 23.38
N ARG A 57 -17.13 22.73 24.31
CA ARG A 57 -15.89 22.53 25.09
C ARG A 57 -15.74 21.12 25.66
N GLY A 58 -16.81 20.54 26.21
CA GLY A 58 -16.78 19.18 26.81
C GLY A 58 -16.57 18.05 25.80
N ARG A 59 -17.15 18.15 24.60
CA ARG A 59 -17.01 17.14 23.54
C ARG A 59 -15.60 17.14 22.95
N THR A 60 -15.04 18.33 22.80
CA THR A 60 -13.69 18.55 22.29
C THR A 60 -12.64 17.95 23.23
N ALA A 61 -12.75 18.17 24.54
CA ALA A 61 -11.84 17.59 25.52
C ALA A 61 -11.89 16.05 25.57
N ALA A 62 -13.07 15.44 25.44
CA ALA A 62 -13.19 13.98 25.38
C ALA A 62 -12.49 13.38 24.14
N ILE A 63 -12.64 14.02 22.99
CA ILE A 63 -12.00 13.60 21.73
C ILE A 63 -10.47 13.70 21.83
N ASP A 64 -9.95 14.75 22.47
CA ASP A 64 -8.50 14.93 22.68
C ASP A 64 -7.92 13.77 23.51
N TRP A 65 -8.54 13.46 24.65
CA TRP A 65 -8.05 12.40 25.54
C TRP A 65 -8.19 11.01 24.92
N PHE A 66 -9.30 10.76 24.21
CA PHE A 66 -9.45 9.54 23.41
C PHE A 66 -8.34 9.41 22.37
N SER A 67 -8.03 10.50 21.65
CA SER A 67 -6.97 10.53 20.65
C SER A 67 -5.61 10.23 21.27
N VAL A 68 -5.28 10.84 22.42
CA VAL A 68 -4.01 10.58 23.11
C VAL A 68 -3.87 9.11 23.47
N PHE A 69 -4.90 8.52 24.09
CA PHE A 69 -4.88 7.10 24.44
C PHE A 69 -4.73 6.22 23.20
N PHE A 70 -5.58 6.44 22.19
CA PHE A 70 -5.61 5.67 20.96
C PHE A 70 -4.26 5.71 20.21
N PHE A 71 -3.69 6.90 20.00
CA PHE A 71 -2.43 7.04 19.27
C PHE A 71 -1.23 6.54 20.08
N THR A 72 -1.24 6.68 21.40
CA THR A 72 -0.17 6.14 22.27
C THR A 72 -0.18 4.60 22.24
N VAL A 73 -1.36 3.98 22.35
CA VAL A 73 -1.51 2.52 22.23
C VAL A 73 -1.07 2.07 20.82
N SER A 74 -1.50 2.77 19.78
CA SER A 74 -1.13 2.46 18.38
C SER A 74 0.38 2.53 18.15
N ALA A 75 1.04 3.58 18.63
CA ALA A 75 2.49 3.73 18.56
C ALA A 75 3.21 2.61 19.34
N GLY A 76 2.69 2.23 20.52
CA GLY A 76 3.19 1.09 21.30
C GLY A 76 3.11 -0.22 20.53
N ILE A 77 1.99 -0.49 19.84
CA ILE A 77 1.83 -1.66 18.97
C ILE A 77 2.89 -1.66 17.86
N VAL A 78 3.10 -0.53 17.18
CA VAL A 78 4.12 -0.43 16.12
C VAL A 78 5.52 -0.79 16.65
N TRP A 79 5.88 -0.27 17.83
CA TRP A 79 7.14 -0.60 18.50
C TRP A 79 7.25 -2.08 18.88
N VAL A 80 6.20 -2.70 19.41
CA VAL A 80 6.18 -4.13 19.76
C VAL A 80 6.39 -5.00 18.53
N PHE A 81 5.70 -4.71 17.42
CA PHE A 81 5.87 -5.45 16.17
C PHE A 81 7.28 -5.25 15.58
N TYR A 82 7.82 -4.03 15.66
CA TYR A 82 9.20 -3.77 15.24
C TYR A 82 10.21 -4.54 16.09
N ALA A 83 10.06 -4.52 17.42
CA ALA A 83 10.90 -5.30 18.33
C ALA A 83 10.82 -6.81 18.03
N ALA A 84 9.63 -7.33 17.72
CA ALA A 84 9.44 -8.73 17.32
C ALA A 84 10.16 -9.07 16.00
N MET A 85 10.17 -8.16 15.02
CA MET A 85 10.91 -8.36 13.77
C MET A 85 12.43 -8.37 13.98
N GLN A 86 12.93 -7.56 14.91
CA GLN A 86 14.37 -7.42 15.18
C GLN A 86 14.91 -8.53 16.08
N THR A 87 14.17 -8.90 17.13
CA THR A 87 14.62 -9.84 18.18
C THR A 87 14.03 -11.23 18.03
N GLY A 88 12.96 -11.40 17.25
CA GLY A 88 12.18 -12.63 17.16
C GLY A 88 11.19 -12.84 18.31
N THR A 89 11.20 -11.97 19.33
CA THR A 89 10.33 -12.04 20.51
C THR A 89 9.50 -10.75 20.64
N PRO A 90 8.18 -10.81 20.88
CA PRO A 90 7.34 -11.97 21.17
C PRO A 90 6.95 -12.81 19.94
N ALA A 91 6.98 -14.14 20.10
CA ALA A 91 6.72 -15.11 19.03
C ALA A 91 5.32 -14.97 18.39
N LYS A 92 4.32 -14.54 19.16
CA LYS A 92 2.96 -14.30 18.64
C LYS A 92 2.92 -13.15 17.62
N ALA A 93 3.61 -12.05 17.89
CA ALA A 93 3.67 -10.92 16.97
C ALA A 93 4.41 -11.30 15.69
N LEU A 94 5.54 -12.00 15.82
CA LEU A 94 6.28 -12.52 14.67
C LEU A 94 5.44 -13.50 13.85
N ALA A 95 4.70 -14.41 14.48
CA ALA A 95 3.83 -15.34 13.78
C ALA A 95 2.73 -14.63 12.98
N THR A 96 2.15 -13.55 13.52
CA THR A 96 1.20 -12.71 12.79
C THR A 96 1.86 -12.05 11.57
N ILE A 97 3.07 -11.51 11.72
CA ILE A 97 3.81 -10.90 10.61
C ILE A 97 4.13 -11.95 9.54
N LEU A 98 4.61 -13.13 9.92
CA LEU A 98 4.94 -14.21 8.98
C LEU A 98 3.69 -14.76 8.27
N ARG A 99 2.52 -14.74 8.93
CA ARG A 99 1.23 -15.04 8.29
C ARG A 99 0.85 -13.99 7.25
N LEU A 100 1.10 -12.71 7.54
CA LEU A 100 0.80 -11.60 6.64
C LEU A 100 1.82 -11.47 5.50
N ALA A 101 3.10 -11.74 5.76
CA ALA A 101 4.22 -11.57 4.84
C ALA A 101 5.12 -12.82 4.84
N PRO A 102 4.67 -13.94 4.25
CA PRO A 102 5.40 -15.20 4.28
C PRO A 102 6.71 -15.10 3.49
N GLY A 103 7.84 -15.36 4.15
CA GLY A 103 9.18 -15.30 3.55
C GLY A 103 9.88 -13.94 3.64
N PHE A 104 9.32 -12.98 4.36
CA PHE A 104 10.02 -11.73 4.68
C PHE A 104 11.23 -12.01 5.58
N GLN A 105 12.44 -11.59 5.15
CA GLN A 105 13.65 -11.68 5.96
C GLN A 105 14.00 -10.28 6.51
N PRO A 106 13.84 -10.03 7.83
CA PRO A 106 14.09 -8.71 8.43
C PRO A 106 15.57 -8.26 8.37
N ARG A 107 16.49 -9.21 8.13
CA ARG A 107 17.93 -9.04 8.40
C ARG A 107 18.70 -8.17 7.41
N SER A 108 18.16 -7.89 6.22
CA SER A 108 18.84 -7.07 5.20
C SER A 108 18.64 -5.55 5.38
N ALA A 109 17.72 -5.12 6.25
CA ALA A 109 17.42 -3.70 6.47
C ALA A 109 18.24 -3.05 7.61
N VAL A 110 19.05 -3.83 8.33
CA VAL A 110 19.71 -3.42 9.57
C VAL A 110 20.62 -2.19 9.41
N TRP A 111 21.25 -1.99 8.24
CA TRP A 111 22.13 -0.83 8.00
C TRP A 111 21.39 0.44 7.54
N ALA A 112 20.25 0.31 6.84
CA ALA A 112 19.36 1.44 6.52
C ALA A 112 18.53 1.92 7.73
N ASN A 113 18.52 1.14 8.83
CA ASN A 113 17.67 1.34 10.00
C ASN A 113 18.17 2.37 11.02
N GLY A 114 19.44 2.80 10.99
CA GLY A 114 19.97 3.72 12.02
C GLY A 114 19.25 5.07 12.03
N LEU A 115 19.14 5.71 10.85
CA LEU A 115 18.46 6.99 10.70
C LEU A 115 16.95 6.87 10.91
N ALA A 116 16.32 5.82 10.34
CA ALA A 116 14.89 5.57 10.52
C ALA A 116 14.53 5.34 12.00
N LEU A 117 15.35 4.58 12.73
CA LEU A 117 15.20 4.37 14.16
C LEU A 117 15.37 5.67 14.94
N ALA A 118 16.40 6.46 14.62
CA ALA A 118 16.62 7.76 15.27
C ALA A 118 15.42 8.69 15.07
N LEU A 119 14.89 8.81 13.85
CA LEU A 119 13.70 9.61 13.56
C LEU A 119 12.46 9.10 14.31
N ALA A 120 12.27 7.79 14.40
CA ALA A 120 11.14 7.22 15.11
C ALA A 120 11.21 7.41 16.63
N VAL A 121 12.41 7.32 17.21
CA VAL A 121 12.65 7.65 18.63
C VAL A 121 12.39 9.13 18.86
N LEU A 122 12.93 10.01 18.02
CA LEU A 122 12.69 11.47 18.10
C LEU A 122 11.19 11.80 17.99
N ALA A 123 10.47 11.17 17.06
CA ALA A 123 9.03 11.35 16.93
C ALA A 123 8.27 10.87 18.17
N SER A 124 8.66 9.71 18.73
CA SER A 124 8.07 9.19 19.97
C SER A 124 8.33 10.12 21.17
N LEU A 125 9.53 10.68 21.28
CA LEU A 125 9.88 11.68 22.29
C LEU A 125 9.11 12.99 22.10
N ALA A 126 8.97 13.47 20.86
CA ALA A 126 8.17 14.65 20.53
C ALA A 126 6.70 14.46 20.92
N TRP A 127 6.16 13.24 20.73
CA TRP A 127 4.81 12.90 21.18
C TRP A 127 4.68 12.95 22.70
N LEU A 128 5.60 12.34 23.44
CA LEU A 128 5.59 12.41 24.91
C LEU A 128 5.73 13.84 25.41
N ALA A 129 6.57 14.67 24.78
CA ALA A 129 6.68 16.09 25.08
C ALA A 129 5.36 16.83 24.80
N LEU A 130 4.68 16.50 23.71
CA LEU A 130 3.38 17.08 23.35
C LEU A 130 2.28 16.70 24.36
N VAL A 131 2.23 15.44 24.77
CA VAL A 131 1.31 14.95 25.81
C VAL A 131 1.61 15.63 27.14
N ARG A 132 2.89 15.76 27.52
CA ARG A 132 3.31 16.45 28.76
C ARG A 132 2.94 17.93 28.73
N TRP A 133 3.16 18.60 27.61
CA TRP A 133 2.73 19.98 27.39
C TRP A 133 1.21 20.13 27.50
N ARG A 134 0.43 19.14 27.05
CA ARG A 134 -1.04 19.15 27.20
C ARG A 134 -1.48 19.03 28.65
N THR A 135 -0.80 18.21 29.45
CA THR A 135 -1.08 18.03 30.89
C THR A 135 -0.70 19.25 31.74
N GLY A 136 0.11 20.17 31.21
CA GLY A 136 0.42 21.43 31.88
C GLY A 136 -0.76 22.41 31.91
N ARG A 137 -0.92 23.12 33.04
CA ARG A 137 -1.92 24.19 33.24
C ARG A 137 -1.60 25.41 32.39
N HIS A 138 -1.89 25.38 31.09
CA HIS A 138 -1.77 26.54 30.20
C HIS A 138 -3.14 26.87 29.61
N GLN A 139 -3.42 28.17 29.49
CA GLN A 139 -4.70 28.74 29.06
C GLN A 139 -5.17 28.12 27.74
N GLU A 140 -6.45 27.74 27.67
CA GLU A 140 -7.01 26.92 26.60
C GLU A 140 -7.26 27.74 25.33
N VAL A 141 -6.26 27.78 24.44
CA VAL A 141 -6.42 28.28 23.08
C VAL A 141 -7.06 27.19 22.22
N ILE A 142 -8.04 27.54 21.38
CA ILE A 142 -8.82 26.63 20.51
C ILE A 142 -7.95 25.64 19.71
N TRP A 143 -6.74 26.05 19.34
CA TRP A 143 -5.77 25.28 18.56
C TRP A 143 -5.21 24.07 19.33
N LYS A 144 -5.22 24.10 20.67
CA LYS A 144 -4.65 23.06 21.53
C LYS A 144 -5.36 21.71 21.37
N SER A 145 -6.64 21.71 21.04
CA SER A 145 -7.38 20.47 20.78
C SER A 145 -7.03 19.84 19.44
N LEU A 146 -6.79 20.64 18.40
CA LEU A 146 -6.51 20.08 17.07
C LEU A 146 -5.11 19.45 16.98
N VAL A 147 -4.17 19.96 17.75
CA VAL A 147 -2.76 19.53 17.71
C VAL A 147 -2.59 18.10 18.21
N LEU A 148 -3.41 17.62 19.15
CA LEU A 148 -3.29 16.27 19.70
C LEU A 148 -3.65 15.18 18.67
N PRO A 149 -4.85 15.20 18.06
CA PRO A 149 -5.21 14.24 17.02
C PRO A 149 -4.28 14.36 15.80
N ALA A 150 -3.98 15.57 15.34
CA ALA A 150 -3.10 15.78 14.19
C ALA A 150 -1.68 15.27 14.46
N GLY A 151 -1.13 15.57 15.63
CA GLY A 151 0.18 15.07 16.07
C GLY A 151 0.22 13.56 16.22
N GLY A 152 -0.88 12.94 16.69
CA GLY A 152 -0.97 11.49 16.86
C GLY A 152 -1.04 10.75 15.53
N VAL A 153 -1.79 11.30 14.56
CA VAL A 153 -1.79 10.80 13.17
C VAL A 153 -0.40 10.95 12.56
N ALA A 154 0.23 12.12 12.72
CA ALA A 154 1.58 12.37 12.21
C ALA A 154 2.62 11.42 12.83
N LEU A 155 2.54 11.16 14.13
CA LEU A 155 3.37 10.18 14.83
C LEU A 155 3.19 8.79 14.23
N CYS A 156 1.94 8.30 14.17
CA CYS A 156 1.66 6.96 13.66
C CYS A 156 2.13 6.80 12.22
N TRP A 157 1.92 7.83 11.39
CA TRP A 157 2.41 7.87 10.01
C TRP A 157 3.94 7.81 9.95
N LEU A 158 4.63 8.61 10.76
CA LEU A 158 6.09 8.68 10.76
C LEU A 158 6.69 7.36 11.26
N LEU A 159 6.13 6.76 12.32
CA LEU A 159 6.53 5.43 12.78
C LEU A 159 6.27 4.36 11.69
N LEU A 160 5.14 4.42 10.99
CA LEU A 160 4.83 3.48 9.92
C LEU A 160 5.83 3.62 8.75
N MET A 161 6.13 4.86 8.35
CA MET A 161 7.05 5.18 7.25
C MET A 161 8.53 5.00 7.60
N THR A 162 8.86 4.81 8.87
CA THR A 162 10.23 4.53 9.30
C THR A 162 10.42 3.05 9.65
N LEU A 163 9.66 2.52 10.62
CA LEU A 163 9.86 1.17 11.16
C LEU A 163 9.19 0.10 10.29
N TRP A 164 8.02 0.39 9.74
CA TRP A 164 7.22 -0.59 9.01
C TRP A 164 7.37 -0.50 7.49
N LEU A 165 8.07 0.52 6.98
CA LEU A 165 8.25 0.72 5.55
C LEU A 165 8.78 -0.53 4.82
N PRO A 166 9.78 -1.27 5.32
CA PRO A 166 10.26 -2.47 4.63
C PRO A 166 9.21 -3.59 4.56
N LEU A 167 8.41 -3.74 5.62
CA LEU A 167 7.32 -4.72 5.66
C LEU A 167 6.20 -4.31 4.70
N LEU A 168 5.86 -3.02 4.69
CA LEU A 168 4.83 -2.47 3.83
C LEU A 168 5.22 -2.55 2.36
N ASP A 169 6.49 -2.28 2.04
CA ASP A 169 7.07 -2.44 0.70
C ASP A 169 7.05 -3.91 0.29
N TYR A 170 7.45 -4.85 1.15
CA TYR A 170 7.34 -6.27 0.83
C TYR A 170 5.89 -6.70 0.53
N ALA A 171 4.94 -6.24 1.34
CA ALA A 171 3.54 -6.59 1.19
C ALA A 171 2.88 -5.93 -0.04
N ARG A 172 3.26 -4.70 -0.39
CA ARG A 172 2.61 -3.87 -1.43
C ARG A 172 3.44 -3.62 -2.68
N SER A 173 4.71 -4.04 -2.75
CA SER A 173 5.53 -3.98 -3.96
C SER A 173 5.52 -5.28 -4.76
N ASN A 174 5.60 -5.16 -6.09
CA ASN A 174 5.76 -6.28 -7.00
C ASN A 174 7.24 -6.68 -7.15
N ARG A 175 8.16 -5.98 -6.47
CA ARG A 175 9.59 -6.28 -6.46
C ARG A 175 9.95 -7.76 -6.21
N PRO A 176 9.49 -8.41 -5.11
CA PRO A 176 9.85 -9.81 -4.85
C PRO A 176 9.24 -10.79 -5.87
N LEU A 177 8.16 -10.38 -6.54
CA LEU A 177 7.58 -11.15 -7.65
C LEU A 177 8.45 -10.99 -8.90
N ALA A 178 8.82 -9.77 -9.27
CA ALA A 178 9.70 -9.49 -10.41
C ALA A 178 11.06 -10.21 -10.28
N GLU A 179 11.72 -10.13 -9.12
CA GLU A 179 13.00 -10.80 -8.86
C GLU A 179 12.91 -12.34 -8.91
N ARG A 180 11.74 -12.93 -8.61
CA ARG A 180 11.50 -14.37 -8.78
C ARG A 180 11.22 -14.73 -10.23
N LEU A 181 10.40 -13.94 -10.93
CA LEU A 181 10.05 -14.16 -12.33
C LEU A 181 11.29 -14.14 -13.23
N VAL A 182 12.18 -13.15 -13.05
CA VAL A 182 13.38 -13.01 -13.90
C VAL A 182 14.34 -14.18 -13.76
N ARG A 183 14.35 -14.90 -12.62
CA ARG A 183 15.18 -16.11 -12.44
C ARG A 183 14.80 -17.27 -13.35
N HIS A 184 13.56 -17.32 -13.82
CA HIS A 184 13.06 -18.38 -14.71
C HIS A 184 13.21 -18.04 -16.20
N MET A 185 13.70 -16.84 -16.52
CA MET A 185 13.71 -16.29 -17.88
C MET A 185 15.15 -16.10 -18.38
N PRO A 186 15.44 -16.43 -19.65
CA PRO A 186 16.71 -16.06 -20.28
C PRO A 186 16.88 -14.53 -20.26
N ALA A 187 18.10 -14.01 -20.40
CA ALA A 187 18.33 -12.57 -20.57
C ALA A 187 17.63 -12.05 -21.86
N GLY A 188 17.20 -10.78 -21.87
CA GLY A 188 16.55 -10.16 -23.03
C GLY A 188 15.15 -9.59 -22.77
N CYS A 189 14.32 -9.47 -23.80
CA CYS A 189 12.98 -8.88 -23.67
C CYS A 189 11.95 -9.86 -23.11
N ILE A 190 10.92 -9.32 -22.47
CA ILE A 190 9.80 -10.07 -21.90
C ILE A 190 8.51 -9.57 -22.54
N ALA A 191 7.73 -10.47 -23.13
CA ALA A 191 6.37 -10.16 -23.54
C ALA A 191 5.41 -10.24 -22.35
N ALA A 192 4.56 -9.25 -22.14
CA ALA A 192 3.61 -9.17 -21.04
C ALA A 192 2.23 -8.69 -21.51
N PRO A 193 1.58 -9.40 -22.44
CA PRO A 193 0.36 -8.94 -23.08
C PRO A 193 -0.75 -8.71 -22.07
N GLY A 194 -1.24 -7.47 -21.97
CA GLY A 194 -2.32 -7.10 -21.05
C GLY A 194 -1.95 -7.19 -19.56
N ALA A 195 -0.66 -7.20 -19.23
CA ALA A 195 -0.21 -7.15 -17.85
C ALA A 195 -0.54 -5.79 -17.20
N PRO A 196 -0.86 -5.76 -15.89
CA PRO A 196 -1.09 -4.50 -15.20
C PRO A 196 0.20 -3.66 -15.17
N THR A 197 0.05 -2.33 -15.27
CA THR A 197 1.18 -1.37 -15.32
C THR A 197 2.12 -1.52 -14.12
N SER A 198 1.59 -1.90 -12.95
CA SER A 198 2.37 -2.15 -11.74
C SER A 198 3.31 -3.35 -11.84
N LEU A 199 2.97 -4.37 -12.64
CA LEU A 199 3.85 -5.53 -12.89
C LEU A 199 4.90 -5.18 -13.94
N VAL A 200 4.48 -4.48 -15.01
CA VAL A 200 5.38 -4.00 -16.07
C VAL A 200 6.49 -3.13 -15.47
N ALA A 201 6.11 -2.10 -14.69
CA ALA A 201 7.07 -1.22 -14.03
C ALA A 201 8.00 -1.97 -13.08
N ALA A 202 7.50 -2.97 -12.34
CA ALA A 202 8.34 -3.75 -11.44
C ALA A 202 9.36 -4.63 -12.18
N LEU A 203 8.98 -5.21 -13.33
CA LEU A 203 9.90 -5.97 -14.18
C LEU A 203 10.95 -5.08 -14.85
N GLU A 204 10.59 -3.87 -15.24
CA GLU A 204 11.52 -2.90 -15.83
C GLU A 204 12.49 -2.33 -14.78
N VAL A 205 11.97 -1.83 -13.66
CA VAL A 205 12.77 -1.14 -12.63
C VAL A 205 13.57 -2.12 -11.79
N HIS A 206 12.94 -3.18 -11.28
CA HIS A 206 13.60 -4.13 -10.37
C HIS A 206 14.18 -5.33 -11.10
N GLY A 207 13.50 -5.81 -12.15
CA GLY A 207 14.01 -6.89 -12.99
C GLY A 207 15.10 -6.44 -13.97
N LYS A 208 15.20 -5.14 -14.26
CA LYS A 208 16.12 -4.57 -15.28
C LYS A 208 15.93 -5.21 -16.65
N ARG A 209 14.69 -5.51 -17.03
CA ARG A 209 14.32 -6.15 -18.29
C ARG A 209 13.47 -5.20 -19.12
N ARG A 210 13.63 -5.21 -20.45
CA ARG A 210 12.67 -4.54 -21.33
C ARG A 210 11.40 -5.36 -21.42
N VAL A 211 10.25 -4.72 -21.18
CA VAL A 211 8.94 -5.39 -21.19
C VAL A 211 8.09 -4.80 -22.31
N ASP A 212 7.60 -5.67 -23.18
CA ASP A 212 6.58 -5.29 -24.16
C ASP A 212 5.20 -5.68 -23.60
N ALA A 213 4.43 -4.69 -23.17
CA ALA A 213 3.09 -4.88 -22.62
C ALA A 213 1.97 -4.72 -23.67
N SER A 214 2.33 -4.55 -24.95
CA SER A 214 1.34 -4.38 -26.02
C SER A 214 0.43 -5.62 -26.11
N PRO A 215 -0.84 -5.46 -26.55
CA PRO A 215 -1.74 -6.61 -26.75
C PRO A 215 -1.17 -7.66 -27.72
N GLN A 216 -0.26 -7.25 -28.61
CA GLN A 216 0.38 -8.09 -29.61
C GLN A 216 1.75 -8.64 -29.16
N ALA A 217 2.22 -8.31 -27.95
CA ALA A 217 3.53 -8.69 -27.44
C ALA A 217 3.81 -10.20 -27.53
N ALA A 218 2.77 -11.04 -27.38
CA ALA A 218 2.87 -12.49 -27.51
C ALA A 218 3.36 -12.97 -28.89
N ARG A 219 3.12 -12.19 -29.95
CA ARG A 219 3.58 -12.48 -31.32
C ARG A 219 4.94 -11.87 -31.65
N GLY A 220 5.48 -11.05 -30.75
CA GLY A 220 6.77 -10.38 -30.92
C GLY A 220 7.96 -11.33 -30.85
N GLN A 221 9.16 -10.73 -30.85
CA GLN A 221 10.44 -11.46 -30.92
C GLN A 221 10.93 -11.97 -29.54
N CYS A 222 10.21 -11.69 -28.45
CA CYS A 222 10.63 -12.10 -27.13
C CYS A 222 10.57 -13.62 -26.95
N GLN A 223 11.61 -14.19 -26.34
CA GLN A 223 11.70 -15.61 -26.04
C GLN A 223 10.99 -16.00 -24.74
N ALA A 224 10.75 -15.02 -23.87
CA ALA A 224 10.04 -15.18 -22.60
C ALA A 224 8.77 -14.33 -22.59
N MET A 225 7.71 -14.88 -22.01
CA MET A 225 6.43 -14.20 -21.83
C MET A 225 5.93 -14.40 -20.40
N VAL A 226 5.28 -13.39 -19.86
CA VAL A 226 4.51 -13.46 -18.61
C VAL A 226 3.03 -13.25 -18.89
N LEU A 227 2.20 -14.05 -18.25
CA LEU A 227 0.75 -13.89 -18.30
C LEU A 227 0.18 -13.87 -16.89
N VAL A 228 -0.66 -12.89 -16.60
CA VAL A 228 -1.37 -12.79 -15.32
C VAL A 228 -2.68 -13.56 -15.42
N ILE A 229 -2.83 -14.58 -14.59
CA ILE A 229 -4.03 -15.41 -14.51
C ILE A 229 -4.79 -15.06 -13.23
N ALA A 230 -5.99 -14.51 -13.39
CA ALA A 230 -6.89 -14.26 -12.28
C ALA A 230 -7.37 -15.59 -11.70
N GLN A 231 -7.40 -15.68 -10.38
CA GLN A 231 -7.83 -16.85 -9.60
C GLN A 231 -9.23 -16.67 -9.01
N ARG A 232 -9.71 -15.42 -8.89
CA ARG A 232 -11.04 -15.08 -8.40
C ARG A 232 -11.63 -13.93 -9.21
N GLY A 233 -12.96 -13.89 -9.28
CA GLY A 233 -13.70 -12.81 -9.94
C GLY A 233 -14.09 -13.10 -11.39
N PRO A 234 -14.72 -12.13 -12.06
CA PRO A 234 -15.32 -12.32 -13.39
C PRO A 234 -14.29 -12.49 -14.51
N THR A 235 -13.03 -12.13 -14.27
CA THR A 235 -11.94 -12.18 -15.26
C THR A 235 -11.25 -13.54 -15.34
N VAL A 236 -11.55 -14.48 -14.44
CA VAL A 236 -10.94 -15.81 -14.38
C VAL A 236 -11.06 -16.55 -15.72
N ALA A 237 -12.28 -16.71 -16.23
CA ALA A 237 -12.54 -17.44 -17.47
C ALA A 237 -11.80 -16.81 -18.67
N ARG A 238 -11.78 -15.47 -18.76
CA ARG A 238 -11.07 -14.74 -19.80
C ARG A 238 -9.56 -14.98 -19.72
N SER A 239 -8.97 -14.90 -18.52
CA SER A 239 -7.53 -15.10 -18.32
C SER A 239 -7.08 -16.53 -18.59
N GLN A 240 -7.92 -17.52 -18.26
CA GLN A 240 -7.66 -18.93 -18.56
C GLN A 240 -7.78 -19.24 -20.05
N ALA A 241 -8.78 -18.68 -20.74
CA ALA A 241 -8.91 -18.80 -22.19
C ALA A 241 -7.69 -18.19 -22.91
N ALA A 242 -7.22 -17.02 -22.44
CA ALA A 242 -5.99 -16.42 -22.96
C ALA A 242 -4.76 -17.32 -22.74
N ALA A 243 -4.62 -17.92 -21.56
CA ALA A 243 -3.53 -18.86 -21.28
C ALA A 243 -3.56 -20.09 -22.20
N ALA A 244 -4.75 -20.66 -22.45
CA ALA A 244 -4.92 -21.78 -23.37
C ALA A 244 -4.59 -21.40 -24.83
N ALA A 245 -5.02 -20.22 -25.27
CA ALA A 245 -4.73 -19.71 -26.61
C ALA A 245 -3.22 -19.50 -26.84
N GLN A 246 -2.46 -19.12 -25.81
CA GLN A 246 -1.01 -18.99 -25.91
C GLN A 246 -0.30 -20.35 -25.96
N ALA A 247 -0.76 -21.34 -25.20
CA ALA A 247 -0.21 -22.69 -25.27
C ALA A 247 -0.31 -23.28 -26.69
N GLY A 248 -1.43 -23.00 -27.39
CA GLY A 248 -1.61 -23.39 -28.80
C GLY A 248 -0.68 -22.67 -29.79
N GLN A 249 -0.01 -21.58 -29.39
CA GLN A 249 0.90 -20.78 -30.23
C GLN A 249 2.39 -21.13 -30.03
N GLY A 250 2.68 -22.30 -29.43
CA GLY A 250 4.06 -22.73 -29.17
C GLY A 250 4.70 -22.11 -27.93
N TRP A 251 3.89 -21.68 -26.95
CA TRP A 251 4.39 -21.23 -25.65
C TRP A 251 4.30 -22.33 -24.60
N GLN A 252 5.43 -22.71 -24.01
CA GLN A 252 5.50 -23.70 -22.95
C GLN A 252 5.60 -23.03 -21.58
N ALA A 253 4.73 -23.40 -20.64
CA ALA A 253 4.80 -22.89 -19.27
C ALA A 253 6.02 -23.48 -18.54
N VAL A 254 6.89 -22.61 -18.00
CA VAL A 254 8.13 -23.00 -17.31
C VAL A 254 8.02 -22.82 -15.81
N ALA A 255 7.34 -21.77 -15.35
CA ALA A 255 7.19 -21.49 -13.93
C ALA A 255 5.85 -20.80 -13.63
N ARG A 256 5.36 -20.96 -12.40
CA ARG A 256 4.22 -20.22 -11.86
C ARG A 256 4.63 -19.57 -10.56
N GLU A 257 4.60 -18.25 -10.55
CA GLU A 257 4.93 -17.47 -9.37
C GLU A 257 3.69 -16.73 -8.89
N ARG A 258 3.56 -16.66 -7.57
CA ARG A 258 2.49 -15.90 -6.92
C ARG A 258 3.10 -14.85 -6.01
N ARG A 259 2.44 -13.71 -5.95
CA ARG A 259 2.80 -12.68 -5.00
C ARG A 259 2.50 -13.19 -3.57
N PRO A 260 3.41 -13.02 -2.59
CA PRO A 260 3.24 -13.65 -1.28
C PRO A 260 1.96 -13.21 -0.56
N THR A 261 1.59 -11.95 -0.74
CA THR A 261 0.44 -11.27 -0.12
C THR A 261 -0.83 -11.26 -0.96
N ASP A 262 -0.75 -11.56 -2.25
CA ASP A 262 -1.91 -11.54 -3.15
C ASP A 262 -2.27 -12.95 -3.62
N ARG A 263 -3.48 -13.39 -3.26
CA ARG A 263 -4.01 -14.72 -3.60
C ARG A 263 -4.90 -14.72 -4.83
N ASN A 264 -5.23 -13.55 -5.37
CA ASN A 264 -6.20 -13.41 -6.44
C ASN A 264 -5.57 -13.53 -7.83
N GLU A 265 -4.24 -13.44 -7.95
CA GLU A 265 -3.55 -13.49 -9.23
C GLU A 265 -2.37 -14.47 -9.18
N THR A 266 -2.08 -15.12 -10.29
CA THR A 266 -0.89 -15.95 -10.47
C THR A 266 -0.22 -15.57 -11.77
N VAL A 267 1.09 -15.29 -11.71
CA VAL A 267 1.86 -14.94 -12.90
C VAL A 267 2.54 -16.20 -13.41
N VAL A 268 2.20 -16.58 -14.64
CA VAL A 268 2.78 -17.75 -15.31
C VAL A 268 3.84 -17.28 -16.28
N VAL A 269 5.01 -17.90 -16.19
CA VAL A 269 6.14 -17.68 -17.09
C VAL A 269 6.06 -18.71 -18.20
N TYR A 270 6.07 -18.21 -19.43
CA TYR A 270 6.12 -19.00 -20.64
C TYR A 270 7.45 -18.78 -21.38
N ARG A 271 7.92 -19.83 -22.03
CA ARG A 271 9.07 -19.79 -22.95
C ARG A 271 8.62 -20.30 -24.31
N ARG A 272 9.14 -19.71 -25.38
CA ARG A 272 8.84 -20.14 -26.75
C ARG A 272 9.44 -21.54 -26.99
N SER A 273 8.66 -22.46 -27.54
CA SER A 273 9.09 -23.81 -27.91
C SER A 273 10.23 -23.72 -28.94
N GLY A 274 11.44 -24.13 -28.56
CA GLY A 274 12.65 -24.03 -29.39
C GLY A 274 13.79 -23.19 -28.80
N ALA A 275 13.59 -22.50 -27.66
CA ALA A 275 14.67 -21.80 -26.95
C ALA A 275 15.47 -22.78 -26.06
N PRO A 276 16.81 -22.65 -25.96
CA PRO A 276 17.65 -23.56 -25.18
C PRO A 276 17.21 -23.62 -23.70
N THR A 277 17.09 -24.85 -23.21
CA THR A 277 16.51 -25.18 -21.91
C THR A 277 17.51 -24.88 -20.79
N ALA A 278 17.31 -23.80 -20.00
CA ALA A 278 17.87 -23.76 -18.65
C ALA A 278 17.19 -24.85 -17.79
N PRO A 279 17.92 -25.61 -16.95
CA PRO A 279 17.39 -26.78 -16.26
C PRO A 279 16.14 -26.42 -15.45
N ALA A 280 15.05 -27.14 -15.74
CA ALA A 280 13.77 -26.99 -15.07
C ALA A 280 13.91 -27.41 -13.61
N GLN A 281 13.63 -26.49 -12.68
CA GLN A 281 13.38 -26.89 -11.30
C GLN A 281 12.01 -27.59 -11.23
N PRO A 282 11.91 -28.76 -10.57
CA PRO A 282 10.68 -29.53 -10.52
C PRO A 282 9.55 -28.70 -9.90
N ILE A 283 8.43 -28.67 -10.63
CA ILE A 283 7.18 -28.03 -10.24
C ILE A 283 6.69 -28.74 -8.97
N THR A 284 6.95 -28.13 -7.80
CA THR A 284 6.44 -28.65 -6.53
C THR A 284 5.01 -28.13 -6.36
N PRO A 285 3.99 -28.98 -6.26
CA PRO A 285 2.64 -28.53 -5.93
C PRO A 285 2.64 -28.01 -4.50
N SER A 286 2.36 -26.72 -4.32
CA SER A 286 2.06 -26.17 -2.99
C SER A 286 0.68 -26.66 -2.56
N ARG A 287 0.66 -27.49 -1.50
CA ARG A 287 -0.53 -27.78 -0.69
C ARG A 287 -0.80 -26.62 0.26
#